data_AF-E4XBC1-F1
#
_entry.id   AF-E4XBC1-F1
#
_cell.length_a   1.000
_cell.length_b   1.000
_cell.length_c   1.000
_cell.angle_alpha   90.00
_cell.angle_beta   90.00
_cell.angle_gamma   90.00
#
_symmetry.space_group_name_H-M   'P 1'
#
loop_
_entity.id
_entity.type
_entity.pdbx_description
1 polymer ?
#
loop_
_entity_poly.entity_id
_entity_poly.type
_entity_poly.pdbx_seq_one_letter_code
_entity_poly.pdbx_strand_id
1 'polypeptide(L)'
;MGKKAKKGGGKKGGKGKKGAKKEKKTVNRDEELQNAITNALLCKQNLSLCTRQRDDYRETCQKLASENEKISSSLYQAERDTIDIISLLKREDIQKFKNIRELNKRISELEQITDKEREKIETTYNAKTKTWEDQLAEKEKQVELLQRELHAVKEFRKQKAQLMEEIKDMRNELEQQRNLNTKNKQKMEHKFFVEKMKMENEASQKIAQYAELAQKEAIAGLDETTRKVFRDNVSMSEVMNYHIEENKMLREKNKKLERKIKTINQELEISDLTAREKVSQHQKAKDHIRNLMHEIKTLNNQLKEQKRDNKNERALVLHKSVQQSVSDQADIARLSLQLQRKELEYRRVKTLAKKVVDERAEMERFFIEALDEVAERIKDSRQNYVKSTKTQYHAQMAAAAAGRGAMPSVKTFSKGGYNSTNTVQKDIAEASDWNNVPPNTDISDLTWEQKERVIRLLFAKMNGVDNEQMKVSKPPLPPLASHRIPPEKVRVGASIRTGSGKSVLSEIALLKSQNETPLDSSIFITQETVPT
;
A
#
# COMPACT_ATOMS: atom_id res chain seq x y z
N MET A 1 -3.97 38.98 -59.61
CA MET A 1 -4.99 40.03 -59.34
C MET A 1 -4.24 41.31 -58.94
N GLY A 2 -4.44 42.52 -59.46
CA GLY A 2 -5.22 43.07 -60.56
C GLY A 2 -4.78 44.53 -60.82
N LYS A 3 -4.48 44.85 -62.09
CA LYS A 3 -4.71 46.08 -62.89
C LYS A 3 -4.70 47.46 -62.17
N LYS A 4 -3.79 48.37 -62.55
CA LYS A 4 -3.90 49.42 -63.62
C LYS A 4 -4.90 50.55 -63.35
N ALA A 5 -4.40 51.80 -63.38
CA ALA A 5 -4.81 52.92 -64.28
C ALA A 5 -4.35 54.28 -63.68
N LYS A 6 -4.24 55.43 -64.36
CA LYS A 6 -3.92 55.87 -65.73
C LYS A 6 -4.11 57.41 -65.72
N LYS A 7 -3.04 58.16 -66.03
CA LYS A 7 -2.94 59.34 -66.94
C LYS A 7 -4.04 60.44 -67.01
N GLY A 8 -3.57 61.70 -67.02
CA GLY A 8 -4.17 62.86 -67.73
C GLY A 8 -3.92 64.17 -66.95
N GLY A 9 -3.48 65.32 -67.48
CA GLY A 9 -3.26 65.79 -68.87
C GLY A 9 -3.94 67.16 -69.09
N GLY A 10 -3.22 68.17 -69.61
CA GLY A 10 -3.76 69.45 -70.16
C GLY A 10 -3.30 70.70 -69.39
N LYS A 11 -2.53 71.70 -69.86
CA LYS A 11 -2.09 72.32 -71.15
C LYS A 11 -2.82 73.64 -71.49
N LYS A 12 -1.99 74.65 -71.87
CA LYS A 12 -2.25 75.93 -72.59
C LYS A 12 -2.81 77.08 -71.72
N GLY A 13 -2.41 78.34 -71.88
CA GLY A 13 -1.58 79.02 -72.87
C GLY A 13 -2.02 80.49 -72.94
N GLY A 14 -1.17 81.42 -73.43
CA GLY A 14 -1.64 82.78 -73.72
C GLY A 14 -0.55 83.83 -73.88
N LYS A 15 -0.13 84.06 -75.13
CA LYS A 15 0.66 85.21 -75.60
C LYS A 15 -0.26 86.44 -75.70
N GLY A 16 0.24 87.62 -75.33
CA GLY A 16 -0.31 88.93 -75.70
C GLY A 16 0.84 89.89 -76.01
N LYS A 17 0.71 90.66 -77.10
CA LYS A 17 1.77 91.40 -77.81
C LYS A 17 1.38 92.89 -77.87
N LYS A 18 2.41 93.75 -77.99
CA LYS A 18 2.43 95.13 -78.54
C LYS A 18 1.97 96.31 -77.65
N GLY A 19 2.98 97.10 -77.24
CA GLY A 19 3.27 98.42 -77.82
C GLY A 19 2.38 99.61 -77.40
N ALA A 20 2.96 100.56 -76.65
CA ALA A 20 3.29 101.89 -77.15
C ALA A 20 3.65 102.87 -76.02
N LYS A 21 4.52 103.81 -76.39
CA LYS A 21 4.67 105.19 -75.88
C LYS A 21 5.44 105.42 -74.57
N LYS A 22 6.67 105.93 -74.80
CA LYS A 22 7.43 106.88 -73.99
C LYS A 22 6.53 107.78 -73.14
N GLU A 23 6.72 107.69 -71.83
CA GLU A 23 6.69 108.87 -70.96
C GLU A 23 7.93 108.84 -70.08
N LYS A 24 8.74 109.90 -70.23
CA LYS A 24 9.79 110.27 -69.28
C LYS A 24 9.11 110.48 -67.92
N LYS A 25 9.10 109.46 -67.07
CA LYS A 25 8.95 109.68 -65.63
C LYS A 25 10.35 109.78 -65.06
N THR A 26 10.68 110.99 -64.64
CA THR A 26 11.72 111.29 -63.65
C THR A 26 11.75 110.15 -62.64
N VAL A 27 12.87 109.42 -62.59
CA VAL A 27 13.15 108.49 -61.50
C VAL A 27 13.16 109.34 -60.24
N ASN A 28 12.03 109.35 -59.52
CA ASN A 28 12.03 109.84 -58.18
C ASN A 28 12.82 108.79 -57.42
N ARG A 29 14.10 109.09 -57.17
CA ARG A 29 15.04 108.20 -56.48
C ARG A 29 14.44 107.68 -55.17
N ASP A 30 13.50 108.43 -54.60
CA ASP A 30 12.69 108.06 -53.45
C ASP A 30 11.66 106.93 -53.71
N GLU A 31 11.01 106.84 -54.87
CA GLU A 31 10.08 105.72 -55.16
C GLU A 31 10.82 104.40 -55.45
N GLU A 32 11.96 104.45 -56.16
CA GLU A 32 12.82 103.28 -56.34
C GLU A 32 13.48 102.85 -55.03
N LEU A 33 13.89 103.81 -54.19
CA LEU A 33 14.41 103.53 -52.85
C LEU A 33 13.32 102.93 -51.96
N GLN A 34 12.09 103.44 -51.99
CA GLN A 34 10.96 102.87 -51.25
C GLN A 34 10.62 101.46 -51.76
N ASN A 35 10.62 101.22 -53.07
CA ASN A 35 10.41 99.87 -53.64
C ASN A 35 11.56 98.90 -53.30
N ALA A 36 12.80 99.37 -53.23
CA ALA A 36 13.94 98.57 -52.79
C ALA A 36 13.87 98.27 -51.28
N ILE A 37 13.43 99.23 -50.47
CA ILE A 37 13.21 99.06 -49.03
C ILE A 37 12.06 98.06 -48.77
N THR A 38 10.93 98.17 -49.48
CA THR A 38 9.81 97.23 -49.33
C THR A 38 10.17 95.83 -49.82
N ASN A 39 10.90 95.69 -50.93
CA ASN A 39 11.43 94.40 -51.39
C ASN A 39 12.47 93.81 -50.43
N ALA A 40 13.36 94.63 -49.85
CA ALA A 40 14.32 94.18 -48.85
C ALA A 40 13.61 93.72 -47.55
N LEU A 41 12.56 94.43 -47.12
CA LEU A 41 11.71 94.03 -45.99
C LEU A 41 10.95 92.73 -46.29
N LEU A 42 10.43 92.56 -47.50
CA LEU A 42 9.75 91.33 -47.93
C LEU A 42 10.73 90.15 -48.04
N CYS A 43 11.93 90.36 -48.55
CA CYS A 43 13.02 89.37 -48.54
C CYS A 43 13.43 89.01 -47.11
N LYS A 44 13.50 89.99 -46.19
CA LYS A 44 13.78 89.76 -44.76
C LYS A 44 12.67 88.95 -44.09
N GLN A 45 11.40 89.25 -44.38
CA GLN A 45 10.26 88.49 -43.88
C GLN A 45 10.25 87.06 -44.44
N ASN A 46 10.47 86.88 -45.75
CA ASN A 46 10.57 85.56 -46.38
C ASN A 46 11.75 84.75 -45.83
N LEU A 47 12.91 85.38 -45.61
CA LEU A 47 14.05 84.75 -44.96
C LEU A 47 13.69 84.33 -43.54
N SER A 48 13.01 85.18 -42.76
CA SER A 48 12.58 84.86 -41.39
C SER A 48 11.58 83.70 -41.35
N LEU A 49 10.66 83.64 -42.32
CA LEU A 49 9.67 82.57 -42.44
C LEU A 49 10.34 81.25 -42.87
N CYS A 50 11.25 81.29 -43.85
CA CYS A 50 12.05 80.12 -44.23
C CYS A 50 12.96 79.64 -43.10
N THR A 51 13.59 80.54 -42.33
CA THR A 51 14.40 80.14 -41.16
C THR A 51 13.53 79.49 -40.09
N ARG A 52 12.33 80.03 -39.83
CA ARG A 52 11.38 79.45 -38.89
C ARG A 52 10.93 78.06 -39.34
N GLN A 53 10.53 77.90 -40.61
CA GLN A 53 10.17 76.59 -41.16
C GLN A 53 11.33 75.60 -41.08
N ARG A 54 12.56 76.01 -41.39
CA ARG A 54 13.75 75.16 -41.27
C ARG A 54 13.99 74.73 -39.82
N ASP A 55 13.84 75.65 -38.88
CA ASP A 55 14.02 75.37 -37.46
C ASP A 55 12.90 74.46 -36.92
N ASP A 56 11.65 74.68 -37.35
CA ASP A 56 10.50 73.80 -37.08
C ASP A 56 10.74 72.39 -37.67
N TYR A 57 11.19 72.28 -38.92
CA TYR A 57 11.56 71.00 -39.53
C TYR A 57 12.70 70.31 -38.78
N ARG A 58 13.73 71.05 -38.37
CA ARG A 58 14.84 70.52 -37.58
C ARG A 58 14.34 69.98 -36.24
N GLU A 59 13.45 70.70 -35.56
CA GLU A 59 12.85 70.27 -34.30
C GLU A 59 12.01 69.00 -34.51
N THR A 60 11.20 68.93 -35.56
CA THR A 60 10.43 67.72 -35.88
C THR A 60 11.32 66.52 -36.19
N CYS A 61 12.39 66.70 -36.98
CA CYS A 61 13.36 65.65 -37.25
C CYS A 61 14.09 65.19 -35.98
N GLN A 62 14.42 66.11 -35.06
CA GLN A 62 15.00 65.77 -33.76
C GLN A 62 14.03 64.99 -32.87
N LYS A 63 12.75 65.39 -32.82
CA LYS A 63 11.71 64.66 -32.09
C LYS A 63 11.56 63.25 -32.65
N LEU A 64 11.40 63.11 -33.96
CA LEU A 64 11.31 61.81 -34.63
C LEU A 64 12.55 60.94 -34.42
N ALA A 65 13.76 61.53 -34.44
CA ALA A 65 14.99 60.80 -34.14
C ALA A 65 15.02 60.30 -32.69
N SER A 66 14.62 61.13 -31.73
CA SER A 66 14.55 60.76 -30.31
C SER A 66 13.46 59.71 -30.04
N GLU A 67 12.34 59.77 -30.75
CA GLU A 67 11.26 58.78 -30.66
C GLU A 67 11.69 57.45 -31.27
N ASN A 68 12.34 57.46 -32.43
CA ASN A 68 12.92 56.27 -33.03
C ASN A 68 13.98 55.64 -32.11
N GLU A 69 14.86 56.43 -31.50
CA GLU A 69 15.86 55.92 -30.55
C GLU A 69 15.21 55.28 -29.31
N LYS A 70 14.15 55.89 -28.77
CA LYS A 70 13.35 55.32 -27.67
C LYS A 70 12.66 54.02 -28.08
N ILE A 71 12.04 53.98 -29.26
CA ILE A 71 11.38 52.78 -29.78
C ILE A 71 12.41 51.67 -30.00
N SER A 72 13.55 51.96 -30.61
CA SER A 72 14.64 51.00 -30.79
C SER A 72 15.15 50.48 -29.45
N SER A 73 15.37 51.35 -28.46
CA SER A 73 15.80 50.93 -27.12
C SER A 73 14.77 50.05 -26.42
N SER A 74 13.48 50.39 -26.53
CA SER A 74 12.37 49.60 -25.99
C SER A 74 12.26 48.25 -26.69
N LEU A 75 12.48 48.18 -28.00
CA LEU A 75 12.47 46.95 -28.77
C LEU A 75 13.63 46.04 -28.34
N TYR A 76 14.85 46.57 -28.23
CA TYR A 76 15.99 45.81 -27.74
C TYR A 76 15.79 45.27 -26.32
N GLN A 77 15.17 46.06 -25.43
CA GLN A 77 14.86 45.58 -24.10
C GLN A 77 13.81 44.46 -24.13
N ALA A 78 12.74 44.62 -24.91
CA ALA A 78 11.72 43.59 -25.06
C ALA A 78 12.28 42.29 -25.68
N GLU A 79 13.20 42.38 -26.63
CA GLU A 79 13.91 41.22 -27.19
C GLU A 79 14.76 40.50 -26.13
N ARG A 80 15.50 41.25 -25.30
CA ARG A 80 16.27 40.70 -24.19
C ARG A 80 15.38 39.99 -23.17
N ASP A 81 14.31 40.66 -22.74
CA ASP A 81 13.37 40.09 -21.78
C ASP A 81 12.72 38.81 -22.35
N THR A 82 12.39 38.80 -23.64
CA THR A 82 11.86 37.62 -24.34
C THR A 82 12.88 36.48 -24.35
N ILE A 83 14.15 36.76 -24.63
CA ILE A 83 15.23 35.75 -24.58
C ILE A 83 15.40 35.18 -23.17
N ASP A 84 15.33 36.03 -22.14
CA ASP A 84 15.47 35.61 -20.74
C ASP A 84 14.30 34.73 -20.30
N ILE A 85 13.06 35.12 -20.66
CA ILE A 85 11.85 34.31 -20.42
C ILE A 85 11.97 32.97 -21.13
N ILE A 86 12.33 32.95 -22.41
CA ILE A 86 12.52 31.70 -23.17
C ILE A 86 13.61 30.84 -22.53
N SER A 87 14.69 31.43 -22.06
CA SER A 87 15.80 30.71 -21.42
C SER A 87 15.40 30.11 -20.06
N LEU A 88 14.60 30.82 -19.27
CA LEU A 88 14.02 30.32 -18.02
C LEU A 88 13.08 29.15 -18.28
N LEU A 89 12.16 29.30 -19.24
CA LEU A 89 11.21 28.25 -19.62
C LEU A 89 11.94 27.01 -20.15
N LYS A 90 12.95 27.17 -21.01
CA LYS A 90 13.77 26.04 -21.49
C LYS A 90 14.48 25.31 -20.35
N ARG A 91 15.04 26.04 -19.38
CA ARG A 91 15.69 25.43 -18.20
C ARG A 91 14.69 24.65 -17.36
N GLU A 92 13.50 25.20 -17.15
CA GLU A 92 12.42 24.55 -16.41
C GLU A 92 11.92 23.29 -17.13
N ASP A 93 11.73 23.35 -18.44
CA ASP A 93 11.34 22.20 -19.26
C ASP A 93 12.40 21.09 -19.20
N ILE A 94 13.69 21.43 -19.36
CA ILE A 94 14.78 20.46 -19.23
C ILE A 94 14.74 19.78 -17.85
N GLN A 95 14.50 20.55 -16.78
CA GLN A 95 14.42 19.99 -15.44
C GLN A 95 13.20 19.08 -15.27
N LYS A 96 12.03 19.48 -15.78
CA LYS A 96 10.81 18.64 -15.78
C LYS A 96 11.04 17.36 -16.59
N PHE A 97 11.67 17.42 -17.76
CA PHE A 97 11.99 16.24 -18.56
C PHE A 97 12.97 15.30 -17.85
N LYS A 98 13.96 15.82 -17.12
CA LYS A 98 14.85 15.00 -16.28
C LYS A 98 14.06 14.29 -15.18
N ASN A 99 13.21 15.02 -14.46
CA ASN A 99 12.36 14.45 -13.41
C ASN A 99 11.42 13.37 -13.97
N ILE A 100 10.79 13.61 -15.14
CA ILE A 100 9.93 12.63 -15.80
C ILE A 100 10.71 11.36 -16.15
N ARG A 101 11.94 11.48 -16.69
CA ARG A 101 12.79 10.31 -16.99
C ARG A 101 13.16 9.53 -15.74
N GLU A 102 13.53 10.21 -14.66
CA GLU A 102 13.88 9.57 -13.39
C GLU A 102 12.67 8.86 -12.77
N LEU A 103 11.50 9.50 -12.77
CA LEU A 103 10.26 8.90 -12.30
C LEU A 103 9.86 7.69 -13.15
N ASN A 104 9.94 7.78 -14.48
CA ASN A 104 9.66 6.64 -15.38
C ASN A 104 10.63 5.48 -15.16
N LYS A 105 11.92 5.78 -14.95
CA LYS A 105 12.91 4.75 -14.59
C LYS A 105 12.54 4.08 -13.27
N ARG A 106 12.12 4.87 -12.26
CA ARG A 106 11.74 4.34 -10.97
C ARG A 106 10.47 3.47 -11.04
N ILE A 107 9.49 3.87 -11.86
CA ILE A 107 8.29 3.08 -12.14
C ILE A 107 8.70 1.74 -12.76
N SER A 108 9.53 1.74 -13.79
CA SER A 108 9.98 0.51 -14.45
C SER A 108 10.77 -0.42 -13.51
N GLU A 109 11.63 0.14 -12.64
CA GLU A 109 12.33 -0.64 -11.60
C GLU A 109 11.36 -1.28 -10.61
N LEU A 110 10.34 -0.53 -10.17
CA LEU A 110 9.32 -1.03 -9.25
C LEU A 110 8.47 -2.12 -9.91
N GLU A 111 8.05 -1.93 -11.16
CA GLU A 111 7.33 -2.94 -11.95
C GLU A 111 8.11 -4.26 -12.01
N GLN A 112 9.41 -4.19 -12.36
CA GLN A 112 10.26 -5.39 -12.40
C GLN A 112 10.41 -6.08 -11.04
N ILE A 113 10.48 -5.32 -9.95
CA ILE A 113 10.53 -5.91 -8.60
C ILE A 113 9.20 -6.60 -8.28
N THR A 114 8.08 -5.93 -8.56
CA THR A 114 6.74 -6.51 -8.30
C THR A 114 6.47 -7.75 -9.15
N ASP A 115 6.95 -7.79 -10.39
CA ASP A 115 6.82 -8.95 -11.27
C ASP A 115 7.64 -10.13 -10.76
N LYS A 116 8.88 -9.88 -10.31
CA LYS A 116 9.72 -10.91 -9.69
C LYS A 116 9.13 -11.44 -8.37
N GLU A 117 8.54 -10.56 -7.56
CA GLU A 117 7.85 -10.98 -6.33
C GLU A 117 6.60 -11.80 -6.65
N ARG A 118 5.81 -11.37 -7.64
CA ARG A 118 4.64 -12.12 -8.14
C ARG A 118 5.05 -13.49 -8.65
N GLU A 119 6.09 -13.58 -9.47
CA GLU A 119 6.61 -14.84 -10.01
C GLU A 119 7.10 -15.78 -8.89
N LYS A 120 7.79 -15.26 -7.87
CA LYS A 120 8.18 -16.05 -6.69
C LYS A 120 6.97 -16.58 -5.93
N ILE A 121 5.96 -15.74 -5.72
CA ILE A 121 4.72 -16.15 -5.06
C ILE A 121 4.03 -17.24 -5.88
N GLU A 122 3.86 -17.03 -7.18
CA GLU A 122 3.23 -17.97 -8.10
C GLU A 122 3.98 -19.30 -8.17
N THR A 123 5.30 -19.30 -8.32
CA THR A 123 6.11 -20.52 -8.33
C THR A 123 6.02 -21.29 -7.01
N THR A 124 6.04 -20.60 -5.86
CA THR A 124 5.91 -21.27 -4.55
C THR A 124 4.52 -21.86 -4.32
N TYR A 125 3.46 -21.17 -4.73
CA TYR A 125 2.10 -21.71 -4.61
C TYR A 125 1.86 -22.83 -5.62
N ASN A 126 2.30 -22.71 -6.87
CA ASN A 126 2.22 -23.77 -7.86
C ASN A 126 2.97 -25.04 -7.41
N ALA A 127 4.14 -24.89 -6.79
CA ALA A 127 4.86 -26.02 -6.21
C ALA A 127 4.06 -26.68 -5.07
N LYS A 128 3.47 -25.89 -4.16
CA LYS A 128 2.60 -26.42 -3.09
C LYS A 128 1.37 -27.12 -3.66
N THR A 129 0.67 -26.52 -4.62
CA THR A 129 -0.49 -27.11 -5.29
C THR A 129 -0.12 -28.45 -5.90
N LYS A 130 1.00 -28.54 -6.63
CA LYS A 130 1.48 -29.79 -7.21
C LYS A 130 1.75 -30.85 -6.14
N THR A 131 2.41 -30.48 -5.04
CA THR A 131 2.64 -31.44 -3.94
C THR A 131 1.35 -31.96 -3.31
N TRP A 132 0.31 -31.14 -3.24
CA TRP A 132 -0.99 -31.53 -2.68
C TRP A 132 -1.77 -32.40 -3.67
N GLU A 133 -1.71 -32.09 -4.96
CA GLU A 133 -2.24 -32.93 -6.03
C GLU A 133 -1.58 -34.31 -6.04
N ASP A 134 -0.25 -34.38 -5.93
CA ASP A 134 0.50 -35.65 -5.85
C ASP A 134 0.10 -36.47 -4.60
N GLN A 135 -0.04 -35.81 -3.44
CA GLN A 135 -0.49 -36.46 -2.20
C GLN A 135 -1.92 -36.97 -2.30
N LEU A 136 -2.81 -36.18 -2.93
CA LEU A 136 -4.19 -36.56 -3.14
C LEU A 136 -4.28 -37.78 -4.05
N ALA A 137 -3.58 -37.77 -5.19
CA ALA A 137 -3.54 -38.90 -6.13
C ALA A 137 -2.99 -40.18 -5.47
N GLU A 138 -1.98 -40.08 -4.61
CA GLU A 138 -1.47 -41.22 -3.84
C GLU A 138 -2.50 -41.75 -2.83
N LYS A 139 -3.22 -40.86 -2.14
CA LYS A 139 -4.28 -41.26 -1.22
C LYS A 139 -5.48 -41.89 -1.93
N GLU A 140 -5.85 -41.39 -3.10
CA GLU A 140 -6.88 -41.97 -3.95
C GLU A 140 -6.50 -43.41 -4.36
N LYS A 141 -5.26 -43.64 -4.80
CA LYS A 141 -4.76 -45.00 -5.09
C LYS A 141 -4.82 -45.94 -3.89
N GLN A 142 -4.45 -45.45 -2.70
CA GLN A 142 -4.53 -46.24 -1.46
C GLN A 142 -5.98 -46.60 -1.11
N VAL A 143 -6.91 -45.65 -1.27
CA VAL A 143 -8.34 -45.89 -1.04
C VAL A 143 -8.88 -46.92 -2.04
N GLU A 144 -8.54 -46.82 -3.32
CA GLU A 144 -8.94 -47.82 -4.31
C GLU A 144 -8.42 -49.22 -3.99
N LEU A 145 -7.16 -49.33 -3.55
CA LEU A 145 -6.59 -50.63 -3.14
C LEU A 145 -7.35 -51.21 -1.95
N LEU A 146 -7.60 -50.41 -0.92
CA LEU A 146 -8.37 -50.85 0.25
C LEU A 146 -9.81 -51.21 -0.11
N GLN A 147 -10.44 -50.52 -1.06
CA GLN A 147 -11.76 -50.88 -1.56
C GLN A 147 -11.74 -52.23 -2.28
N ARG A 148 -10.72 -52.48 -3.12
CA ARG A 148 -10.52 -53.78 -3.79
C ARG A 148 -10.31 -54.90 -2.78
N GLU A 149 -9.45 -54.70 -1.78
CA GLU A 149 -9.21 -55.67 -0.70
C GLU A 149 -10.48 -55.93 0.13
N LEU A 150 -11.22 -54.88 0.49
CA LEU A 150 -12.48 -55.01 1.21
C LEU A 150 -13.51 -55.81 0.40
N HIS A 151 -13.59 -55.59 -0.91
CA HIS A 151 -14.46 -56.36 -1.79
C HIS A 151 -14.04 -57.84 -1.83
N ALA A 152 -12.74 -58.14 -1.97
CA ALA A 152 -12.22 -59.50 -1.91
C ALA A 152 -12.53 -60.20 -0.58
N VAL A 153 -12.40 -59.49 0.56
CA VAL A 153 -12.73 -60.03 1.88
C VAL A 153 -14.23 -60.32 2.02
N LYS A 154 -15.10 -59.45 1.46
CA LYS A 154 -16.55 -59.67 1.45
C LYS A 154 -16.92 -60.91 0.63
N GLU A 155 -16.36 -61.06 -0.57
CA GLU A 155 -16.56 -62.25 -1.41
C GLU A 155 -16.05 -63.52 -0.73
N PHE A 156 -14.86 -63.48 -0.12
CA PHE A 156 -14.32 -64.60 0.65
C PHE A 156 -15.25 -64.99 1.81
N ARG A 157 -15.81 -64.03 2.54
CA ARG A 157 -16.78 -64.31 3.62
C ARG A 157 -18.05 -64.97 3.09
N LYS A 158 -18.55 -64.51 1.94
CA LYS A 158 -19.73 -65.09 1.28
C LYS A 158 -19.47 -66.54 0.85
N GLN A 159 -18.35 -66.79 0.18
CA GLN A 159 -17.94 -68.13 -0.23
C GLN A 159 -17.72 -69.06 0.96
N LYS A 160 -17.07 -68.56 2.03
CA LYS A 160 -16.90 -69.33 3.27
C LYS A 160 -18.25 -69.72 3.90
N ALA A 161 -19.22 -68.82 3.91
CA ALA A 161 -20.55 -69.12 4.43
C ALA A 161 -21.26 -70.19 3.58
N GLN A 162 -21.17 -70.11 2.25
CA GLN A 162 -21.72 -71.12 1.34
C GLN A 162 -21.08 -72.50 1.56
N LEU A 163 -19.75 -72.58 1.59
CA LEU A 163 -19.03 -73.82 1.85
C LEU A 163 -19.35 -74.43 3.22
N MET A 164 -19.53 -73.59 4.25
CA MET A 164 -19.92 -74.09 5.57
C MET A 164 -21.33 -74.70 5.58
N GLU A 165 -22.27 -74.12 4.82
CA GLU A 165 -23.61 -74.69 4.69
C GLU A 165 -23.58 -76.00 3.89
N GLU A 166 -22.83 -76.06 2.77
CA GLU A 166 -22.65 -77.30 2.01
C GLU A 166 -22.03 -78.43 2.86
N ILE A 167 -21.04 -78.12 3.69
CA ILE A 167 -20.44 -79.09 4.63
C ILE A 167 -21.48 -79.59 5.64
N LYS A 168 -22.33 -78.70 6.14
CA LYS A 168 -23.39 -79.04 7.08
C LYS A 168 -24.45 -79.93 6.42
N ASP A 169 -24.86 -79.62 5.20
CA ASP A 169 -25.80 -80.43 4.42
C ASP A 169 -25.23 -81.81 4.12
N MET A 170 -23.97 -81.90 3.68
CA MET A 170 -23.29 -83.18 3.46
C MET A 170 -23.18 -84.01 4.74
N ARG A 171 -22.89 -83.37 5.89
CA ARG A 171 -22.86 -84.06 7.19
C ARG A 171 -24.24 -84.60 7.58
N ASN A 172 -25.29 -83.81 7.38
CA ASN A 172 -26.66 -84.22 7.65
C ASN A 172 -27.07 -85.40 6.76
N GLU A 173 -26.75 -85.37 5.46
CA GLU A 173 -27.02 -86.47 4.53
C GLU A 173 -26.27 -87.74 4.95
N LEU A 174 -24.98 -87.62 5.29
CA LEU A 174 -24.17 -88.77 5.71
C LEU A 174 -24.72 -89.39 7.00
N GLU A 175 -25.18 -88.57 7.95
CA GLU A 175 -25.84 -89.05 9.18
C GLU A 175 -27.19 -89.71 8.89
N GLN A 176 -28.00 -89.16 7.98
CA GLN A 176 -29.25 -89.79 7.52
C GLN A 176 -28.98 -91.14 6.87
N GLN A 177 -28.01 -91.25 5.97
CA GLN A 177 -27.60 -92.51 5.34
C GLN A 177 -27.07 -93.51 6.37
N ARG A 178 -26.26 -93.06 7.33
CA ARG A 178 -25.76 -93.91 8.41
C ARG A 178 -26.90 -94.45 9.27
N ASN A 179 -27.88 -93.61 9.61
CA ASN A 179 -29.07 -94.01 10.35
C ASN A 179 -29.94 -94.99 9.55
N LEU A 180 -30.10 -94.75 8.25
CA LEU A 180 -30.84 -95.65 7.36
C LEU A 180 -30.13 -97.02 7.24
N ASN A 181 -28.82 -97.04 7.02
CA ASN A 181 -28.03 -98.27 6.98
C ASN A 181 -28.06 -99.00 8.31
N THR A 182 -28.01 -98.29 9.44
CA THR A 182 -28.12 -98.89 10.77
C THR A 182 -29.49 -99.54 10.97
N LYS A 183 -30.56 -98.86 10.58
CA LYS A 183 -31.92 -99.43 10.61
C LYS A 183 -32.06 -100.65 9.68
N ASN A 184 -31.49 -100.59 8.47
CA ASN A 184 -31.50 -101.72 7.53
C ASN A 184 -30.70 -102.91 8.06
N LYS A 185 -29.52 -102.64 8.64
CA LYS A 185 -28.70 -103.66 9.31
C LYS A 185 -29.47 -104.30 10.46
N GLN A 186 -30.10 -103.53 11.34
CA GLN A 186 -30.94 -104.06 12.42
C GLN A 186 -32.11 -104.91 11.89
N LYS A 187 -32.76 -104.48 10.81
CA LYS A 187 -33.82 -105.28 10.16
C LYS A 187 -33.29 -106.60 9.62
N MET A 188 -32.12 -106.60 8.97
CA MET A 188 -31.48 -107.81 8.45
C MET A 188 -31.04 -108.72 9.60
N GLU A 189 -30.38 -108.18 10.63
CA GLU A 189 -30.00 -108.91 11.83
C GLU A 189 -31.22 -109.54 12.51
N HIS A 190 -32.34 -108.82 12.60
CA HIS A 190 -33.58 -109.37 13.14
C HIS A 190 -34.12 -110.53 12.29
N LYS A 191 -34.15 -110.38 10.96
CA LYS A 191 -34.55 -111.48 10.05
C LYS A 191 -33.63 -112.69 10.20
N PHE A 192 -32.31 -112.48 10.16
CA PHE A 192 -31.32 -113.53 10.35
C PHE A 192 -31.43 -114.18 11.73
N PHE A 193 -31.69 -113.41 12.77
CA PHE A 193 -31.87 -113.94 14.12
C PHE A 193 -33.12 -114.80 14.23
N VAL A 194 -34.25 -114.35 13.69
CA VAL A 194 -35.49 -115.13 13.66
C VAL A 194 -35.30 -116.44 12.88
N GLU A 195 -34.66 -116.38 11.71
CA GLU A 195 -34.42 -117.57 10.90
C GLU A 195 -33.38 -118.50 11.53
N LYS A 196 -32.30 -117.96 12.09
CA LYS A 196 -31.33 -118.71 12.88
C LYS A 196 -31.99 -119.37 14.09
N MET A 197 -32.80 -118.66 14.86
CA MET A 197 -33.55 -119.22 16.00
C MET A 197 -34.52 -120.30 15.56
N LYS A 198 -35.19 -120.14 14.42
CA LYS A 198 -36.06 -121.18 13.86
C LYS A 198 -35.25 -122.45 13.54
N MET A 199 -34.13 -122.30 12.82
CA MET A 199 -33.23 -123.41 12.48
C MET A 199 -32.59 -124.05 13.72
N GLU A 200 -32.15 -123.25 14.68
CA GLU A 200 -31.61 -123.71 15.96
C GLU A 200 -32.68 -124.39 16.80
N ASN A 201 -33.93 -123.92 16.80
CA ASN A 201 -35.04 -124.60 17.48
C ASN A 201 -35.37 -125.92 16.79
N GLU A 202 -35.43 -125.98 15.47
CA GLU A 202 -35.65 -127.24 14.75
C GLU A 202 -34.51 -128.24 14.99
N ALA A 203 -33.26 -127.78 14.98
CA ALA A 203 -32.09 -128.60 15.28
C ALA A 203 -32.04 -129.00 16.77
N SER A 204 -32.27 -128.07 17.68
CA SER A 204 -32.32 -128.31 19.14
C SER A 204 -33.48 -129.19 19.51
N GLN A 205 -34.62 -129.10 18.82
CA GLN A 205 -35.77 -129.97 19.06
C GLN A 205 -35.46 -131.39 18.57
N LYS A 206 -34.77 -131.56 17.44
CA LYS A 206 -34.24 -132.87 17.01
C LYS A 206 -33.18 -133.40 17.97
N ILE A 207 -32.20 -132.58 18.36
CA ILE A 207 -31.16 -132.95 19.32
C ILE A 207 -31.78 -133.25 20.68
N ALA A 208 -32.73 -132.47 21.16
CA ALA A 208 -33.44 -132.70 22.42
C ALA A 208 -34.30 -133.95 22.32
N GLN A 209 -34.92 -134.25 21.19
CA GLN A 209 -35.59 -135.54 20.99
C GLN A 209 -34.58 -136.69 21.05
N TYR A 210 -33.44 -136.60 20.36
CA TYR A 210 -32.40 -137.63 20.41
C TYR A 210 -31.71 -137.72 21.78
N ALA A 211 -31.48 -136.60 22.43
CA ALA A 211 -30.87 -136.50 23.76
C ALA A 211 -31.86 -136.93 24.82
N GLU A 212 -33.15 -136.60 24.73
CA GLU A 212 -34.18 -137.11 25.64
C GLU A 212 -34.36 -138.61 25.45
N LEU A 213 -34.31 -139.13 24.21
CA LEU A 213 -34.28 -140.57 23.96
C LEU A 213 -33.03 -141.21 24.57
N ALA A 214 -31.84 -140.70 24.25
CA ALA A 214 -30.56 -141.24 24.75
C ALA A 214 -30.36 -141.03 26.26
N GLN A 215 -30.87 -139.94 26.83
CA GLN A 215 -30.77 -139.59 28.25
C GLN A 215 -31.87 -140.30 29.04
N LYS A 216 -33.08 -140.53 28.51
CA LYS A 216 -34.04 -141.47 29.12
C LYS A 216 -33.49 -142.89 29.11
N GLU A 217 -32.86 -143.31 28.02
CA GLU A 217 -32.22 -144.63 27.88
C GLU A 217 -30.98 -144.78 28.80
N ALA A 218 -30.17 -143.73 28.94
CA ALA A 218 -29.02 -143.71 29.85
C ALA A 218 -29.40 -143.53 31.33
N ILE A 219 -30.38 -142.68 31.67
CA ILE A 219 -30.88 -142.49 33.04
C ILE A 219 -31.60 -143.75 33.54
N ALA A 220 -32.29 -144.48 32.66
CA ALA A 220 -32.87 -145.78 32.95
C ALA A 220 -31.80 -146.86 33.27
N GLY A 221 -30.57 -146.69 32.78
CA GLY A 221 -29.42 -147.56 33.04
C GLY A 221 -28.51 -147.14 34.19
N LEU A 222 -28.78 -146.01 34.85
CA LEU A 222 -27.94 -145.46 35.93
C LEU A 222 -28.48 -145.81 37.33
N ASP A 223 -27.60 -145.82 38.32
CA ASP A 223 -27.88 -145.98 39.74
C ASP A 223 -28.27 -144.63 40.40
N GLU A 224 -29.02 -144.67 41.50
CA GLU A 224 -29.65 -143.48 42.12
C GLU A 224 -28.63 -142.43 42.61
N THR A 225 -27.45 -142.88 43.03
CA THR A 225 -26.31 -142.05 43.42
C THR A 225 -25.81 -141.15 42.28
N THR A 226 -25.70 -141.69 41.07
CA THR A 226 -25.19 -140.98 39.90
C THR A 226 -26.20 -139.95 39.38
N ARG A 227 -27.51 -140.24 39.48
CA ARG A 227 -28.58 -139.28 39.17
C ARG A 227 -28.56 -138.05 40.08
N LYS A 228 -28.22 -138.22 41.36
CA LYS A 228 -28.14 -137.10 42.32
C LYS A 228 -26.98 -136.16 41.99
N VAL A 229 -25.79 -136.70 41.73
CA VAL A 229 -24.60 -135.92 41.35
C VAL A 229 -24.83 -135.12 40.05
N PHE A 230 -25.57 -135.68 39.10
CA PHE A 230 -25.93 -134.97 37.87
C PHE A 230 -26.82 -133.75 38.13
N ARG A 231 -27.86 -133.87 38.97
CA ARG A 231 -28.71 -132.75 39.36
C ARG A 231 -27.92 -131.64 40.05
N ASP A 232 -27.00 -132.01 40.93
CA ASP A 232 -26.15 -131.05 41.66
C ASP A 232 -25.19 -130.32 40.69
N ASN A 233 -24.62 -131.01 39.69
CA ASN A 233 -23.77 -130.39 38.65
C ASN A 233 -24.54 -129.43 37.72
N VAL A 234 -25.80 -129.75 37.38
CA VAL A 234 -26.66 -128.86 36.59
C VAL A 234 -26.95 -127.59 37.38
N SER A 235 -27.34 -127.72 38.65
CA SER A 235 -27.59 -126.57 39.53
C SER A 235 -26.32 -125.71 39.71
N MET A 236 -25.15 -126.32 39.88
CA MET A 236 -23.88 -125.61 39.97
C MET A 236 -23.54 -124.84 38.68
N SER A 237 -23.84 -125.42 37.51
CA SER A 237 -23.59 -124.78 36.21
C SER A 237 -24.51 -123.57 35.98
N GLU A 238 -25.76 -123.63 36.45
CA GLU A 238 -26.69 -122.49 36.41
C GLU A 238 -26.18 -121.32 37.27
N VAL A 239 -25.71 -121.62 38.48
CA VAL A 239 -25.10 -120.63 39.39
C VAL A 239 -23.84 -120.00 38.77
N MET A 240 -22.98 -120.83 38.16
CA MET A 240 -21.77 -120.36 37.46
C MET A 240 -22.11 -119.38 36.32
N ASN A 241 -23.10 -119.73 35.50
CA ASN A 241 -23.53 -118.90 34.37
C ASN A 241 -24.10 -117.55 34.84
N TYR A 242 -24.88 -117.53 35.93
CA TYR A 242 -25.37 -116.29 36.52
C TYR A 242 -24.22 -115.35 36.91
N HIS A 243 -23.19 -115.88 37.60
CA HIS A 243 -22.03 -115.08 37.98
C HIS A 243 -21.17 -114.61 36.80
N ILE A 244 -21.10 -115.38 35.71
CA ILE A 244 -20.38 -114.98 34.50
C ILE A 244 -21.07 -113.77 33.86
N GLU A 245 -22.40 -113.79 33.73
CA GLU A 245 -23.15 -112.69 33.12
C GLU A 245 -23.13 -111.43 34.01
N GLU A 246 -23.25 -111.60 35.33
CA GLU A 246 -23.09 -110.51 36.29
C GLU A 246 -21.71 -109.84 36.19
N ASN A 247 -20.63 -110.63 36.12
CA ASN A 247 -19.27 -110.12 35.92
C ASN A 247 -19.11 -109.35 34.60
N LYS A 248 -19.73 -109.84 33.52
CA LYS A 248 -19.71 -109.18 32.21
C LYS A 248 -20.42 -107.83 32.27
N MET A 249 -21.60 -107.77 32.89
CA MET A 249 -22.37 -106.55 33.11
C MET A 249 -21.60 -105.53 33.95
N LEU A 250 -20.94 -105.98 35.03
CA LEU A 250 -20.09 -105.14 35.86
C LEU A 250 -18.88 -104.59 35.06
N ARG A 251 -18.21 -105.41 34.26
CA ARG A 251 -17.10 -104.98 33.39
C ARG A 251 -17.53 -103.93 32.37
N GLU A 252 -18.70 -104.09 31.75
CA GLU A 252 -19.23 -103.09 30.82
C GLU A 252 -19.55 -101.77 31.50
N LYS A 253 -20.18 -101.81 32.68
CA LYS A 253 -20.44 -100.62 33.50
C LYS A 253 -19.13 -99.91 33.86
N ASN A 254 -18.10 -100.66 34.28
CA ASN A 254 -16.79 -100.09 34.61
C ASN A 254 -16.15 -99.40 33.40
N LYS A 255 -16.14 -100.06 32.23
CA LYS A 255 -15.65 -99.45 30.98
C LYS A 255 -16.42 -98.18 30.59
N LYS A 256 -17.73 -98.10 30.85
CA LYS A 256 -18.55 -96.90 30.60
C LYS A 256 -18.18 -95.78 31.57
N LEU A 257 -17.98 -96.10 32.85
CA LEU A 257 -17.55 -95.13 33.86
C LEU A 257 -16.15 -94.58 33.55
N GLU A 258 -15.20 -95.44 33.19
CA GLU A 258 -13.84 -95.02 32.79
C GLU A 258 -13.86 -94.05 31.59
N ARG A 259 -14.70 -94.31 30.58
CA ARG A 259 -14.87 -93.39 29.44
C ARG A 259 -15.42 -92.04 29.90
N LYS A 260 -16.45 -92.03 30.75
CA LYS A 260 -17.01 -90.79 31.30
C LYS A 260 -15.99 -90.00 32.10
N ILE A 261 -15.21 -90.66 32.96
CA ILE A 261 -14.12 -90.03 33.73
C ILE A 261 -13.11 -89.38 32.77
N LYS A 262 -12.70 -90.08 31.71
CA LYS A 262 -11.78 -89.52 30.70
C LYS A 262 -12.36 -88.28 30.00
N THR A 263 -13.62 -88.33 29.57
CA THR A 263 -14.28 -87.19 28.90
C THR A 263 -14.42 -86.00 29.84
N ILE A 264 -14.88 -86.20 31.08
CA ILE A 264 -15.02 -85.13 32.07
C ILE A 264 -13.67 -84.51 32.39
N ASN A 265 -12.60 -85.30 32.51
CA ASN A 265 -11.26 -84.77 32.76
C ASN A 265 -10.76 -83.90 31.60
N GLN A 266 -11.01 -84.28 30.35
CA GLN A 266 -10.68 -83.47 29.18
C GLN A 266 -11.47 -82.17 29.14
N GLU A 267 -12.77 -82.22 29.44
CA GLU A 267 -13.62 -81.03 29.52
C GLU A 267 -13.17 -80.08 30.63
N LEU A 268 -12.78 -80.63 31.79
CA LEU A 268 -12.23 -79.86 32.90
C LEU A 268 -10.92 -79.17 32.53
N GLU A 269 -9.99 -79.88 31.88
CA GLU A 269 -8.71 -79.33 31.44
C GLU A 269 -8.90 -78.18 30.42
N ILE A 270 -9.79 -78.37 29.43
CA ILE A 270 -10.12 -77.33 28.45
C ILE A 270 -10.78 -76.12 29.15
N SER A 271 -11.69 -76.36 30.08
CA SER A 271 -12.36 -75.30 30.85
C SER A 271 -11.34 -74.49 31.67
N ASP A 272 -10.41 -75.16 32.36
CA ASP A 272 -9.36 -74.53 33.15
C ASP A 272 -8.40 -73.69 32.29
N LEU A 273 -7.99 -74.21 31.13
CA LEU A 273 -7.15 -73.46 30.17
C LEU A 273 -7.88 -72.21 29.66
N THR A 274 -9.15 -72.35 29.29
CA THR A 274 -9.98 -71.23 28.81
C THR A 274 -10.17 -70.18 29.90
N ALA A 275 -10.40 -70.60 31.15
CA ALA A 275 -10.53 -69.69 32.28
C ALA A 275 -9.24 -68.91 32.53
N ARG A 276 -8.08 -69.57 32.51
CA ARG A 276 -6.76 -68.93 32.64
C ARG A 276 -6.50 -67.93 31.53
N GLU A 277 -6.83 -68.25 30.30
CA GLU A 277 -6.67 -67.34 29.17
C GLU A 277 -7.54 -66.09 29.31
N LYS A 278 -8.82 -66.25 29.65
CA LYS A 278 -9.74 -65.12 29.87
C LYS A 278 -9.27 -64.21 31.00
N VAL A 279 -8.78 -64.79 32.11
CA VAL A 279 -8.19 -64.02 33.22
C VAL A 279 -6.97 -63.23 32.75
N SER A 280 -6.07 -63.85 31.97
CA SER A 280 -4.89 -63.18 31.40
C SER A 280 -5.27 -62.02 30.46
N GLN A 281 -6.24 -62.24 29.57
CA GLN A 281 -6.75 -61.19 28.67
C GLN A 281 -7.38 -60.04 29.46
N HIS A 282 -8.20 -60.34 30.46
CA HIS A 282 -8.82 -59.33 31.32
C HIS A 282 -7.76 -58.51 32.09
N GLN A 283 -6.71 -59.17 32.59
CA GLN A 283 -5.61 -58.49 33.28
C GLN A 283 -4.88 -57.52 32.34
N LYS A 284 -4.55 -57.95 31.11
CA LYS A 284 -3.94 -57.08 30.09
C LYS A 284 -4.82 -55.88 29.74
N ALA A 285 -6.12 -56.10 29.57
CA ALA A 285 -7.08 -55.02 29.31
C ALA A 285 -7.12 -54.02 30.49
N LYS A 286 -7.12 -54.53 31.73
CA LYS A 286 -7.10 -53.70 32.95
C LYS A 286 -5.81 -52.88 33.08
N ASP A 287 -4.67 -53.46 32.73
CA ASP A 287 -3.38 -52.75 32.68
C ASP A 287 -3.41 -51.63 31.62
N HIS A 288 -3.95 -51.91 30.44
CA HIS A 288 -4.09 -50.91 29.38
C HIS A 288 -5.00 -49.76 29.77
N ILE A 289 -6.17 -50.05 30.37
CA ILE A 289 -7.09 -49.03 30.91
C ILE A 289 -6.38 -48.17 31.97
N ARG A 290 -5.63 -48.78 32.89
CA ARG A 290 -4.87 -48.02 33.90
C ARG A 290 -3.84 -47.08 33.28
N ASN A 291 -3.12 -47.51 32.25
CA ASN A 291 -2.14 -46.68 31.55
C ASN A 291 -2.82 -45.50 30.84
N LEU A 292 -3.92 -45.75 30.12
CA LEU A 292 -4.71 -44.70 29.48
C LEU A 292 -5.28 -43.70 30.49
N MET A 293 -5.78 -44.17 31.64
CA MET A 293 -6.24 -43.29 32.71
C MET A 293 -5.11 -42.42 33.27
N HIS A 294 -3.91 -42.97 33.41
CA HIS A 294 -2.74 -42.21 33.85
C HIS A 294 -2.35 -41.14 32.83
N GLU A 295 -2.32 -41.49 31.54
CA GLU A 295 -2.03 -40.56 30.45
C GLU A 295 -3.05 -39.43 30.35
N ILE A 296 -4.35 -39.76 30.41
CA ILE A 296 -5.44 -38.77 30.46
C ILE A 296 -5.26 -37.83 31.66
N LYS A 297 -4.86 -38.35 32.83
CA LYS A 297 -4.62 -37.52 34.02
C LYS A 297 -3.43 -36.57 33.81
N THR A 298 -2.34 -37.05 33.24
CA THR A 298 -1.14 -36.26 32.95
C THR A 298 -1.44 -35.16 31.93
N LEU A 299 -2.11 -35.50 30.82
CA LEU A 299 -2.52 -34.54 29.80
C LEU A 299 -3.49 -33.48 30.35
N ASN A 300 -4.46 -33.89 31.19
CA ASN A 300 -5.36 -32.94 31.85
C ASN A 300 -4.63 -31.97 32.78
N ASN A 301 -3.61 -32.44 33.50
CA ASN A 301 -2.80 -31.58 34.35
C ASN A 301 -1.97 -30.59 33.53
N GLN A 302 -1.32 -31.04 32.46
CA GLN A 302 -0.59 -30.17 31.53
C GLN A 302 -1.50 -29.13 30.88
N LEU A 303 -2.72 -29.50 30.48
CA LEU A 303 -3.68 -28.58 29.91
C LEU A 303 -4.16 -27.54 30.94
N LYS A 304 -4.34 -27.93 32.20
CA LYS A 304 -4.69 -27.00 33.29
C LYS A 304 -3.57 -25.99 33.53
N GLU A 305 -2.32 -26.44 33.53
CA GLU A 305 -1.14 -25.59 33.68
C GLU A 305 -1.01 -24.61 32.51
N GLN A 306 -1.08 -25.09 31.26
CA GLN A 306 -1.09 -24.20 30.09
C GLN A 306 -2.24 -23.19 30.11
N LYS A 307 -3.44 -23.59 30.54
CA LYS A 307 -4.57 -22.65 30.67
C LYS A 307 -4.29 -21.58 31.73
N ARG A 308 -3.58 -21.91 32.81
CA ARG A 308 -3.19 -20.94 33.84
C ARG A 308 -2.12 -20.00 33.30
N ASP A 309 -1.10 -20.52 32.64
CA ASP A 309 -0.01 -19.72 32.07
C ASP A 309 -0.51 -18.75 31.00
N ASN A 310 -1.37 -19.22 30.09
CA ASN A 310 -2.01 -18.37 29.09
C ASN A 310 -2.84 -17.24 29.71
N LYS A 311 -3.53 -17.50 30.83
CA LYS A 311 -4.26 -16.44 31.55
C LYS A 311 -3.31 -15.41 32.16
N ASN A 312 -2.22 -15.86 32.77
CA ASN A 312 -1.21 -15.00 33.36
C ASN A 312 -0.50 -14.14 32.30
N GLU A 313 -0.12 -14.73 31.17
CA GLU A 313 0.52 -14.03 30.06
C GLU A 313 -0.42 -12.96 29.47
N ARG A 314 -1.69 -13.31 29.23
CA ARG A 314 -2.70 -12.34 28.78
C ARG A 314 -2.86 -11.17 29.76
N ALA A 315 -2.90 -11.45 31.06
CA ALA A 315 -2.99 -10.41 32.09
C ALA A 315 -1.75 -9.50 32.09
N LEU A 316 -0.55 -10.08 31.94
CA LEU A 316 0.71 -9.34 31.88
C LEU A 316 0.79 -8.45 30.63
N VAL A 317 0.41 -8.98 29.46
CA VAL A 317 0.38 -8.23 28.20
C VAL A 317 -0.62 -7.07 28.29
N LEU A 318 -1.81 -7.32 28.83
CA LEU A 318 -2.82 -6.28 29.02
C LEU A 318 -2.31 -5.18 29.97
N HIS A 319 -1.71 -5.56 31.09
CA HIS A 319 -1.13 -4.60 32.04
C HIS A 319 -0.04 -3.74 31.40
N LYS A 320 0.90 -4.35 30.67
CA LYS A 320 1.95 -3.60 29.94
C LYS A 320 1.36 -2.67 28.89
N SER A 321 0.36 -3.11 28.15
CA SER A 321 -0.32 -2.29 27.14
C SER A 321 -1.02 -1.08 27.76
N VAL A 322 -1.70 -1.27 28.90
CA VAL A 322 -2.35 -0.17 29.64
C VAL A 322 -1.31 0.82 30.15
N GLN A 323 -0.21 0.34 30.77
CA GLN A 323 0.86 1.22 31.24
C GLN A 323 1.50 2.03 30.11
N GLN A 324 1.76 1.40 28.96
CA GLN A 324 2.30 2.10 27.80
C GLN A 324 1.32 3.16 27.28
N SER A 325 0.03 2.82 27.16
CA SER A 325 -1.00 3.77 26.73
C SER A 325 -1.10 4.99 27.65
N VAL A 326 -0.99 4.80 28.96
CA VAL A 326 -0.99 5.90 29.93
C VAL A 326 0.25 6.77 29.77
N SER A 327 1.43 6.16 29.57
CA SER A 327 2.68 6.90 29.30
C SER A 327 2.58 7.71 28.01
N ASP A 328 2.12 7.10 26.92
CA ASP A 328 1.94 7.75 25.62
C ASP A 328 0.95 8.91 25.73
N GLN A 329 -0.13 8.75 26.48
CA GLN A 329 -1.12 9.81 26.71
C GLN A 329 -0.52 11.01 27.47
N ALA A 330 0.35 10.77 28.45
CA ALA A 330 1.07 11.82 29.16
C ALA A 330 2.04 12.58 28.24
N ASP A 331 2.75 11.87 27.36
CA ASP A 331 3.64 12.48 26.39
C ASP A 331 2.90 13.31 25.34
N ILE A 332 1.77 12.81 24.83
CA ILE A 332 0.89 13.54 23.90
C ILE A 332 0.41 14.84 24.55
N ALA A 333 -0.03 14.79 25.81
CA ALA A 333 -0.47 15.98 26.54
C ALA A 333 0.66 17.01 26.69
N ARG A 334 1.87 16.54 27.05
CA ARG A 334 3.05 17.41 27.19
C ARG A 334 3.45 18.07 25.87
N LEU A 335 3.49 17.31 24.78
CA LEU A 335 3.83 17.83 23.45
C LEU A 335 2.78 18.81 22.94
N SER A 336 1.49 18.52 23.18
CA SER A 336 0.39 19.42 22.80
C SER A 336 0.52 20.78 23.51
N LEU A 337 0.87 20.79 24.81
CA LEU A 337 1.09 22.03 25.55
C LEU A 337 2.31 22.81 25.02
N GLN A 338 3.41 22.13 24.67
CA GLN A 338 4.58 22.78 24.08
C GLN A 338 4.25 23.40 22.73
N LEU A 339 3.46 22.71 21.89
CA LEU A 339 3.01 23.22 20.61
C LEU A 339 2.17 24.49 20.77
N GLN A 340 1.19 24.49 21.70
CA GLN A 340 0.38 25.67 22.00
C GLN A 340 1.23 26.88 22.44
N ARG A 341 2.26 26.66 23.27
CA ARG A 341 3.20 27.71 23.68
C ARG A 341 3.98 28.25 22.47
N LYS A 342 4.46 27.37 21.59
CA LYS A 342 5.19 27.75 20.38
C LYS A 342 4.32 28.50 19.38
N GLU A 343 3.06 28.13 19.23
CA GLU A 343 2.12 28.88 18.40
C GLU A 343 1.89 30.31 18.92
N LEU A 344 1.80 30.50 20.24
CA LEU A 344 1.64 31.83 20.82
C LEU A 344 2.89 32.69 20.59
N GLU A 345 4.08 32.13 20.82
CA GLU A 345 5.36 32.79 20.51
C GLU A 345 5.45 33.14 19.02
N TYR A 346 5.08 32.21 18.14
CA TYR A 346 5.05 32.44 16.70
C TYR A 346 4.10 33.58 16.31
N ARG A 347 2.88 33.62 16.88
CA ARG A 347 1.94 34.73 16.65
C ARG A 347 2.50 36.07 17.10
N ARG A 348 3.20 36.11 18.25
CA ARG A 348 3.88 37.33 18.74
C ARG A 348 4.98 37.78 17.80
N VAL A 349 5.87 36.86 17.39
CA VAL A 349 6.96 37.14 16.43
C VAL A 349 6.39 37.62 15.11
N LYS A 350 5.34 36.98 14.59
CA LYS A 350 4.67 37.40 13.34
C LYS A 350 4.10 38.80 13.44
N THR A 351 3.49 39.15 14.57
CA THR A 351 2.94 40.49 14.80
C THR A 351 4.05 41.53 14.88
N LEU A 352 5.15 41.22 15.59
CA LEU A 352 6.31 42.11 15.69
C LEU A 352 6.99 42.31 14.33
N ALA A 353 7.22 41.23 13.59
CA ALA A 353 7.79 41.29 12.24
C ALA A 353 6.91 42.13 11.30
N LYS A 354 5.58 41.99 11.38
CA LYS A 354 4.66 42.84 10.63
C LYS A 354 4.83 44.31 10.99
N LYS A 355 4.87 44.66 12.27
CA LYS A 355 5.09 46.05 12.72
C LYS A 355 6.40 46.62 12.18
N VAL A 356 7.50 45.87 12.27
CA VAL A 356 8.81 46.32 11.75
C VAL A 356 8.77 46.55 10.24
N VAL A 357 8.06 45.70 9.48
CA VAL A 357 7.89 45.89 8.03
C VAL A 357 7.00 47.10 7.74
N ASP A 358 5.91 47.29 8.48
CA ASP A 358 4.99 48.43 8.31
C ASP A 358 5.73 49.76 8.62
N GLU A 359 6.48 49.82 9.72
CA GLU A 359 7.32 50.97 10.11
C GLU A 359 8.42 51.25 9.08
N ARG A 360 9.10 50.21 8.58
CA ARG A 360 10.08 50.36 7.50
C ARG A 360 9.43 50.90 6.22
N ALA A 361 8.28 50.38 5.85
CA ALA A 361 7.56 50.83 4.66
C ALA A 361 7.09 52.29 4.80
N GLU A 362 6.72 52.72 6.01
CA GLU A 362 6.39 54.13 6.29
C GLU A 362 7.62 55.03 6.17
N MET A 363 8.76 54.60 6.72
CA MET A 363 10.03 55.32 6.60
C MET A 363 10.49 55.41 5.14
N GLU A 364 10.35 54.33 4.37
CA GLU A 364 10.66 54.31 2.93
C GLU A 364 9.77 55.29 2.14
N ARG A 365 8.46 55.32 2.44
CA ARG A 365 7.54 56.31 1.85
C ARG A 365 7.96 57.74 2.17
N PHE A 366 8.28 58.04 3.42
CA PHE A 366 8.76 59.36 3.84
C PHE A 366 10.01 59.81 3.06
N PHE A 367 11.00 58.93 2.90
CA PHE A 367 12.21 59.27 2.14
C PHE A 367 11.96 59.50 0.66
N ILE A 368 11.05 58.73 0.04
CA ILE A 368 10.65 58.93 -1.35
C ILE A 368 9.94 60.29 -1.51
N GLU A 369 8.97 60.58 -0.65
CA GLU A 369 8.24 61.85 -0.64
C GLU A 369 9.18 63.05 -0.42
N ALA A 370 10.15 62.94 0.50
CA ALA A 370 11.15 63.96 0.73
C ALA A 370 12.08 64.16 -0.49
N LEU A 371 12.46 63.08 -1.18
CA LEU A 371 13.25 63.17 -2.42
C LEU A 371 12.46 63.83 -3.55
N ASP A 372 11.17 63.52 -3.66
CA ASP A 372 10.28 64.13 -4.66
C ASP A 372 10.09 65.64 -4.38
N GLU A 373 9.89 66.04 -3.11
CA GLU A 373 9.81 67.45 -2.75
C GLU A 373 11.13 68.17 -3.10
N VAL A 374 12.27 67.61 -2.70
CA VAL A 374 13.57 68.22 -3.00
C VAL A 374 13.82 68.29 -4.51
N ALA A 375 13.42 67.29 -5.29
CA ALA A 375 13.54 67.32 -6.74
C ALA A 375 12.73 68.47 -7.37
N GLU A 376 11.51 68.71 -6.90
CA GLU A 376 10.71 69.87 -7.34
C GLU A 376 11.33 71.20 -6.87
N ARG A 377 11.84 71.28 -5.63
CA ARG A 377 12.55 72.49 -5.15
C ARG A 377 13.83 72.78 -5.94
N ILE A 378 14.59 71.76 -6.34
CA ILE A 378 15.77 71.90 -7.20
C ILE A 378 15.36 72.46 -8.56
N LYS A 379 14.31 71.91 -9.15
CA LYS A 379 13.78 72.37 -10.45
C LYS A 379 13.34 73.83 -10.38
N ASP A 380 12.62 74.22 -9.34
CA ASP A 380 12.19 75.61 -9.11
C ASP A 380 13.38 76.54 -8.82
N SER A 381 14.31 76.12 -7.96
CA SER A 381 15.54 76.85 -7.63
C SER A 381 16.36 77.13 -8.89
N ARG A 382 16.60 76.10 -9.72
CA ARG A 382 17.33 76.23 -10.99
C ARG A 382 16.60 77.17 -11.95
N GLN A 383 15.28 77.08 -12.07
CA GLN A 383 14.50 77.99 -12.91
C GLN A 383 14.60 79.44 -12.43
N ASN A 384 14.47 79.67 -11.12
CA ASN A 384 14.54 81.00 -10.51
C ASN A 384 15.94 81.59 -10.60
N TYR A 385 16.99 80.78 -10.40
CA TYR A 385 18.37 81.21 -10.54
C TYR A 385 18.69 81.64 -11.97
N VAL A 386 18.26 80.86 -12.97
CA VAL A 386 18.43 81.22 -14.39
C VAL A 386 17.68 82.53 -14.70
N LYS A 387 16.43 82.66 -14.26
CA LYS A 387 15.62 83.88 -14.45
C LYS A 387 16.27 85.10 -13.79
N SER A 388 16.63 85.00 -12.51
CA SER A 388 17.22 86.09 -11.72
C SER A 388 18.58 86.52 -12.27
N THR A 389 19.47 85.57 -12.55
CA THR A 389 20.79 85.84 -13.13
C THR A 389 20.69 86.48 -14.51
N LYS A 390 19.71 86.05 -15.33
CA LYS A 390 19.45 86.66 -16.64
C LYS A 390 19.00 88.11 -16.49
N THR A 391 18.07 88.38 -15.57
CA THR A 391 17.60 89.74 -15.28
C THR A 391 18.73 90.62 -14.72
N GLN A 392 19.53 90.13 -13.78
CA GLN A 392 20.67 90.86 -13.22
C GLN A 392 21.74 91.17 -14.27
N TYR A 393 22.10 90.20 -15.11
CA TYR A 393 23.05 90.41 -16.20
C TYR A 393 22.54 91.44 -17.22
N HIS A 394 21.26 91.35 -17.62
CA HIS A 394 20.66 92.36 -18.50
C HIS A 394 20.59 93.74 -17.84
N ALA A 395 20.30 93.83 -16.54
CA ALA A 395 20.30 95.08 -15.80
C ALA A 395 21.71 95.70 -15.70
N GLN A 396 22.75 94.90 -15.46
CA GLN A 396 24.14 95.36 -15.45
C GLN A 396 24.60 95.79 -16.84
N MET A 397 24.23 95.06 -17.89
CA MET A 397 24.47 95.45 -19.29
C MET A 397 23.77 96.78 -19.64
N ALA A 398 22.53 96.97 -19.19
CA ALA A 398 21.79 98.22 -19.39
C ALA A 398 22.42 99.40 -18.60
N ALA A 399 22.89 99.17 -17.38
CA ALA A 399 23.58 100.17 -16.56
C ALA A 399 24.94 100.58 -17.16
N ALA A 400 25.72 99.62 -17.64
CA ALA A 400 26.98 99.86 -18.35
C ALA A 400 26.76 100.61 -19.67
N ALA A 401 25.69 100.29 -20.42
CA ALA A 401 25.31 101.05 -21.63
C ALA A 401 24.90 102.50 -21.33
N ALA A 402 24.36 102.77 -20.14
CA ALA A 402 24.03 104.11 -19.64
C ALA A 402 25.23 104.84 -18.99
N GLY A 403 26.45 104.29 -19.08
CA GLY A 403 27.68 104.89 -18.55
C GLY A 403 27.85 104.80 -17.02
N ARG A 404 26.98 104.07 -16.32
CA ARG A 404 27.05 103.87 -14.87
C ARG A 404 27.61 102.49 -14.56
N GLY A 405 28.94 102.39 -14.56
CA GLY A 405 29.68 101.17 -14.20
C GLY A 405 30.37 100.45 -15.37
N ALA A 406 31.20 99.46 -15.05
CA ALA A 406 31.95 98.67 -16.03
C ALA A 406 31.07 97.61 -16.72
N MET A 407 31.39 97.27 -17.97
CA MET A 407 30.70 96.23 -18.73
C MET A 407 30.90 94.85 -18.06
N PRO A 408 29.83 94.12 -17.71
CA PRO A 408 29.97 92.81 -17.07
C PRO A 408 30.56 91.77 -18.04
N SER A 409 31.29 90.80 -17.49
CA SER A 409 31.83 89.66 -18.25
C SER A 409 30.71 88.85 -18.91
N VAL A 410 30.90 88.45 -20.18
CA VAL A 410 29.88 87.76 -20.98
C VAL A 410 29.42 86.48 -20.27
N LYS A 411 28.16 86.46 -19.83
CA LYS A 411 27.53 85.29 -19.20
C LYS A 411 26.59 84.61 -20.17
N THR A 412 26.74 83.29 -20.33
CA THR A 412 25.91 82.51 -21.26
C THR A 412 24.78 81.75 -20.53
N PHE A 413 23.60 81.73 -21.14
CA PHE A 413 22.37 81.11 -20.59
C PHE A 413 21.86 79.93 -21.42
N SER A 414 22.54 79.59 -22.52
CA SER A 414 22.12 78.51 -23.43
C SER A 414 22.51 77.14 -22.87
N LYS A 415 21.58 76.19 -22.89
CA LYS A 415 21.84 74.79 -22.57
C LYS A 415 22.43 74.10 -23.80
N GLY A 416 23.75 74.08 -23.92
CA GLY A 416 24.46 73.21 -24.87
C GLY A 416 25.13 73.90 -26.07
N GLY A 417 26.08 74.81 -25.82
CA GLY A 417 26.97 75.29 -26.87
C GLY A 417 28.11 76.17 -26.36
N TYR A 418 29.33 75.78 -26.74
CA TYR A 418 30.63 76.46 -26.54
C TYR A 418 31.22 76.35 -25.12
N ASN A 419 32.52 76.07 -25.03
CA ASN A 419 33.33 75.92 -23.79
C ASN A 419 33.49 77.28 -23.05
N SER A 420 32.38 77.94 -22.75
CA SER A 420 32.37 79.22 -22.07
C SER A 420 32.67 79.01 -20.59
N THR A 421 33.75 79.63 -20.12
CA THR A 421 34.23 79.54 -18.73
C THR A 421 33.25 80.15 -17.72
N ASN A 422 32.31 81.01 -18.18
CA ASN A 422 31.32 81.73 -17.36
C ASN A 422 29.88 81.46 -17.87
N THR A 423 29.33 80.31 -17.46
CA THR A 423 28.03 79.82 -17.90
C THR A 423 27.15 79.57 -16.67
N VAL A 424 25.88 79.97 -16.71
CA VAL A 424 24.92 79.73 -15.60
C VAL A 424 24.77 78.24 -15.26
N GLN A 425 24.93 77.38 -16.26
CA GLN A 425 24.92 75.93 -16.08
C GLN A 425 26.12 75.42 -15.25
N LYS A 426 27.26 76.12 -15.32
CA LYS A 426 28.44 75.80 -14.50
C LYS A 426 28.17 76.16 -13.04
N ASP A 427 27.56 77.33 -12.79
CA ASP A 427 27.14 77.73 -11.44
C ASP A 427 26.12 76.74 -10.83
N ILE A 428 25.18 76.23 -11.63
CA ILE A 428 24.21 75.19 -11.20
C ILE A 428 24.91 73.85 -10.94
N ALA A 429 25.97 73.51 -11.68
CA ALA A 429 26.75 72.30 -11.46
C ALA A 429 27.61 72.43 -10.18
N GLU A 430 28.24 73.59 -9.98
CA GLU A 430 29.03 73.90 -8.78
C GLU A 430 28.16 73.88 -7.51
N ALA A 431 26.87 74.24 -7.60
CA ALA A 431 25.91 74.12 -6.50
C ALA A 431 25.63 72.66 -6.07
N SER A 432 25.95 71.68 -6.92
CA SER A 432 25.86 70.25 -6.61
C SER A 432 27.17 69.67 -6.05
N ASP A 433 28.27 70.43 -6.12
CA ASP A 433 29.58 69.97 -5.67
C ASP A 433 29.67 70.01 -4.14
N TRP A 434 30.21 68.93 -3.58
CA TRP A 434 30.38 68.78 -2.12
C TRP A 434 31.69 69.37 -1.61
N ASN A 435 32.65 69.63 -2.50
CA ASN A 435 33.98 70.12 -2.15
C ASN A 435 33.97 71.56 -1.62
N ASN A 436 32.90 72.31 -1.89
CA ASN A 436 32.76 73.72 -1.52
C ASN A 436 31.96 73.93 -0.22
N VAL A 437 31.59 72.85 0.48
CA VAL A 437 30.84 72.91 1.74
C VAL A 437 31.82 72.95 2.93
N PRO A 438 31.78 73.98 3.78
CA PRO A 438 32.61 74.04 4.98
C PRO A 438 32.34 72.86 5.94
N PRO A 439 33.35 72.36 6.67
CA PRO A 439 33.12 71.40 7.74
C PRO A 439 32.21 72.03 8.80
N ASN A 440 31.22 71.27 9.28
CA ASN A 440 30.22 71.70 10.28
C ASN A 440 29.10 72.64 9.77
N THR A 441 28.73 72.55 8.50
CA THR A 441 27.58 73.27 7.92
C THR A 441 26.25 72.66 8.37
N ASP A 442 25.30 73.50 8.82
CA ASP A 442 23.95 73.04 9.19
C ASP A 442 23.13 72.66 7.95
N ILE A 443 22.15 71.75 8.12
CA ILE A 443 21.28 71.29 7.02
C ILE A 443 20.57 72.47 6.37
N SER A 444 20.22 73.50 7.15
CA SER A 444 19.55 74.71 6.68
C SER A 444 20.33 75.42 5.57
N ASP A 445 21.67 75.45 5.69
CA ASP A 445 22.59 76.21 4.85
C ASP A 445 23.01 75.48 3.56
N LEU A 446 22.59 74.22 3.39
CA LEU A 446 22.87 73.43 2.19
C LEU A 446 21.99 73.86 1.00
N THR A 447 22.57 73.79 -0.21
CA THR A 447 21.79 73.91 -1.46
C THR A 447 20.80 72.75 -1.57
N TRP A 448 19.73 72.92 -2.35
CA TRP A 448 18.75 71.84 -2.54
C TRP A 448 19.37 70.59 -3.18
N GLU A 449 20.34 70.77 -4.09
CA GLU A 449 21.14 69.69 -4.68
C GLU A 449 21.98 68.94 -3.65
N GLN A 450 22.55 69.65 -2.68
CA GLN A 450 23.30 69.05 -1.57
C GLN A 450 22.35 68.31 -0.61
N LYS A 451 21.18 68.88 -0.31
CA LYS A 451 20.13 68.23 0.50
C LYS A 451 19.65 66.92 -0.12
N GLU A 452 19.43 66.90 -1.44
CA GLU A 452 19.06 65.67 -2.15
C GLU A 452 20.10 64.55 -1.97
N ARG A 453 21.39 64.90 -2.06
CA ARG A 453 22.49 63.94 -1.91
C ARG A 453 22.54 63.36 -0.49
N VAL A 454 22.30 64.18 0.53
CA VAL A 454 22.21 63.73 1.93
C VAL A 454 21.03 62.78 2.12
N ILE A 455 19.85 63.13 1.60
CA ILE A 455 18.64 62.29 1.73
C ILE A 455 18.82 60.96 0.99
N ARG A 456 19.39 60.95 -0.22
CA ARG A 456 19.74 59.72 -0.96
C ARG A 456 20.70 58.84 -0.17
N LEU A 457 21.69 59.45 0.51
CA LEU A 457 22.65 58.73 1.32
C LEU A 457 22.02 58.15 2.59
N LEU A 458 21.14 58.89 3.26
CA LEU A 458 20.38 58.39 4.41
C LEU A 458 19.46 57.23 4.00
N PHE A 459 18.76 57.34 2.87
CA PHE A 459 17.90 56.29 2.35
C PHE A 459 18.70 55.02 1.99
N ALA A 460 19.87 55.17 1.36
CA ALA A 460 20.75 54.03 1.05
C ALA A 460 21.32 53.37 2.31
N LYS A 461 21.73 54.18 3.30
CA LYS A 461 22.24 53.70 4.59
C LYS A 461 21.16 52.97 5.39
N MET A 462 19.92 53.47 5.38
CA MET A 462 18.76 52.79 5.97
C MET A 462 18.48 51.42 5.30
N ASN A 463 18.71 51.33 4.00
CA ASN A 463 18.54 50.09 3.24
C ASN A 463 19.73 49.11 3.36
N GLY A 464 20.76 49.43 4.17
CA GLY A 464 21.90 48.56 4.41
C GLY A 464 22.94 48.54 3.29
N VAL A 465 23.01 49.59 2.47
CA VAL A 465 24.06 49.74 1.45
C VAL A 465 25.31 50.35 2.10
N ASP A 466 26.43 49.63 2.07
CA ASP A 466 27.69 50.07 2.67
C ASP A 466 28.32 51.26 1.91
N ASN A 467 28.94 52.19 2.66
CA ASN A 467 29.56 53.42 2.15
C ASN A 467 30.63 53.19 1.06
N GLU A 468 31.23 51.99 0.99
CA GLU A 468 32.24 51.61 -0.03
C GLU A 468 31.63 51.44 -1.42
N GLN A 469 30.38 50.97 -1.54
CA GLN A 469 29.70 50.79 -2.82
C GLN A 469 29.18 52.11 -3.42
N MET A 470 29.17 53.20 -2.65
CA MET A 470 28.66 54.51 -3.07
C MET A 470 29.70 55.41 -3.76
N LYS A 471 30.99 55.03 -3.79
CA LYS A 471 32.07 55.81 -4.45
C LYS A 471 32.26 55.50 -5.94
N VAL A 472 31.64 54.44 -6.46
CA VAL A 472 31.83 53.99 -7.85
C VAL A 472 30.48 53.65 -8.48
N SER A 473 29.75 54.66 -8.93
CA SER A 473 28.72 54.64 -10.00
C SER A 473 27.62 55.69 -9.74
N LYS A 474 27.02 56.20 -10.83
CA LYS A 474 25.77 56.98 -10.77
C LYS A 474 24.72 56.22 -9.95
N PRO A 475 23.91 56.90 -9.11
CA PRO A 475 22.93 56.24 -8.26
C PRO A 475 21.93 55.43 -9.10
N PRO A 476 21.55 54.21 -8.67
CA PRO A 476 20.53 53.44 -9.36
C PRO A 476 19.18 54.14 -9.25
N LEU A 477 18.41 54.11 -10.35
CA LEU A 477 16.97 54.39 -10.32
C LEU A 477 16.28 53.36 -9.40
N PRO A 478 15.16 53.74 -8.75
CA PRO A 478 14.45 52.87 -7.82
C PRO A 478 14.02 51.57 -8.52
N PRO A 479 14.21 50.39 -7.89
CA PRO A 479 13.68 49.15 -8.42
C PRO A 479 12.14 49.19 -8.37
N LEU A 480 11.50 48.97 -9.53
CA LEU A 480 10.09 48.56 -9.56
C LEU A 480 9.95 47.28 -8.73
N ALA A 481 9.08 47.35 -7.72
CA ALA A 481 8.82 46.27 -6.79
C ALA A 481 8.39 44.99 -7.53
N SER A 482 9.29 44.01 -7.59
CA SER A 482 8.96 42.60 -7.81
C SER A 482 9.41 41.82 -6.58
N HIS A 483 8.59 41.85 -5.53
CA HIS A 483 8.72 40.91 -4.43
C HIS A 483 8.17 39.55 -4.90
N ARG A 484 9.01 38.78 -5.60
CA ARG A 484 8.79 37.35 -5.82
C ARG A 484 9.47 36.61 -4.67
N ILE A 485 8.67 36.13 -3.73
CA ILE A 485 9.08 35.24 -2.64
C ILE A 485 9.62 33.94 -3.27
N PRO A 486 10.84 33.49 -2.96
CA PRO A 486 11.32 32.17 -3.38
C PRO A 486 10.65 31.06 -2.54
N PRO A 487 10.26 29.91 -3.13
CA PRO A 487 9.69 28.82 -2.38
C PRO A 487 10.77 28.14 -1.52
N GLU A 488 10.43 28.02 -0.25
CA GLU A 488 11.15 27.34 0.82
C GLU A 488 11.34 25.85 0.49
N LYS A 489 12.60 25.39 0.47
CA LYS A 489 12.93 23.97 0.39
C LYS A 489 12.54 23.29 1.70
N VAL A 490 11.36 22.68 1.73
CA VAL A 490 10.99 21.73 2.79
C VAL A 490 11.79 20.44 2.58
N ARG A 491 12.80 20.26 3.43
CA ARG A 491 13.51 19.00 3.63
C ARG A 491 12.58 18.05 4.40
N VAL A 492 11.79 17.25 3.68
CA VAL A 492 11.07 16.12 4.29
C VAL A 492 12.05 14.96 4.42
N GLY A 493 12.54 14.76 5.64
CA GLY A 493 13.30 13.58 6.04
C GLY A 493 12.76 13.07 7.36
N ALA A 494 11.74 12.22 7.32
CA ALA A 494 11.43 11.28 8.39
C ALA A 494 10.61 10.13 7.82
N SER A 495 11.28 8.97 7.75
CA SER A 495 10.76 7.66 7.41
C SER A 495 9.62 7.28 8.35
N ILE A 496 8.40 7.21 7.83
CA ILE A 496 7.28 6.51 8.49
C ILE A 496 7.33 5.07 7.97
N ARG A 497 7.73 4.15 8.84
CA ARG A 497 7.48 2.72 8.66
C ARG A 497 5.97 2.52 8.63
N THR A 498 5.43 2.17 7.47
CA THR A 498 4.08 1.64 7.35
C THR A 498 4.06 0.24 7.97
N GLY A 499 3.83 0.20 9.29
CA GLY A 499 3.36 -1.00 9.96
C GLY A 499 1.97 -1.34 9.43
N SER A 500 1.82 -2.58 8.98
CA SER A 500 0.56 -3.25 8.64
C SER A 500 -0.47 -3.09 9.77
N GLY A 501 -1.27 -2.03 9.72
CA GLY A 501 -2.52 -1.90 10.45
C GLY A 501 -3.61 -2.67 9.74
N LYS A 502 -3.59 -4.01 9.86
CA LYS A 502 -4.78 -4.81 9.55
C LYS A 502 -5.87 -4.42 10.54
N SER A 503 -6.99 -3.97 9.99
CA SER A 503 -8.26 -3.71 10.65
C SER A 503 -8.62 -4.83 11.63
N VAL A 504 -8.48 -4.56 12.94
CA VAL A 504 -9.00 -5.41 14.02
C VAL A 504 -10.52 -5.22 14.21
N LEU A 505 -11.14 -4.30 13.47
CA LEU A 505 -12.58 -4.07 13.52
C LEU A 505 -13.39 -4.98 12.59
N SER A 506 -12.75 -5.62 11.61
CA SER A 506 -13.42 -6.61 10.72
C SER A 506 -13.42 -8.04 11.28
N GLU A 507 -12.61 -8.33 12.29
CA GLU A 507 -12.45 -9.69 12.84
C GLU A 507 -13.33 -9.95 14.09
N ILE A 508 -13.81 -8.89 14.74
CA ILE A 508 -14.78 -8.97 15.86
C ILE A 508 -16.22 -9.19 15.33
N ALA A 509 -16.50 -8.83 14.07
CA ALA A 509 -17.82 -9.04 13.46
C ALA A 509 -18.04 -10.47 12.96
N LEU A 510 -16.98 -11.24 12.70
CA LEU A 510 -17.11 -12.62 12.18
C LEU A 510 -17.21 -13.69 13.28
N LEU A 511 -16.74 -13.40 14.50
CA LEU A 511 -16.76 -14.34 15.64
C LEU A 511 -18.03 -14.28 16.50
N LYS A 512 -19.02 -13.45 16.14
CA LYS A 512 -20.34 -13.41 16.79
C LYS A 512 -21.46 -14.14 16.02
N SER A 513 -21.17 -14.74 14.86
CA SER A 513 -22.20 -15.40 14.03
C SER A 513 -22.19 -16.94 14.05
N GLN A 514 -21.34 -17.58 14.85
CA GLN A 514 -21.24 -19.05 14.91
C GLN A 514 -21.57 -19.69 16.26
N ASN A 515 -22.32 -18.99 17.11
CA ASN A 515 -22.72 -19.53 18.42
C ASN A 515 -24.21 -19.38 18.69
N GLU A 516 -25.06 -19.80 17.74
CA GLU A 516 -26.46 -20.13 18.02
C GLU A 516 -26.87 -21.36 17.21
N THR A 517 -26.61 -22.54 17.77
CA THR A 517 -27.46 -23.72 17.56
C THR A 517 -28.01 -24.12 18.92
N PRO A 518 -29.34 -24.09 19.12
CA PRO A 518 -29.93 -24.69 20.31
C PRO A 518 -29.90 -26.20 20.13
N LEU A 519 -29.11 -26.89 20.96
CA LEU A 519 -29.27 -28.32 21.20
C LEU A 519 -30.59 -28.49 21.95
N ASP A 520 -31.66 -28.74 21.19
CA ASP A 520 -32.92 -29.20 21.73
C ASP A 520 -32.73 -30.62 22.28
N SER A 521 -32.86 -30.73 23.59
CA SER A 521 -32.76 -31.97 24.35
C SER A 521 -34.17 -32.44 24.67
N SER A 522 -34.88 -32.93 23.65
CA SER A 522 -36.11 -33.68 23.88
C SER A 522 -35.77 -35.11 24.27
N ILE A 523 -35.73 -35.33 25.58
CA ILE A 523 -35.85 -36.61 26.25
C ILE A 523 -37.14 -37.28 25.76
N PHE A 524 -37.03 -38.39 25.03
CA PHE A 524 -38.11 -39.36 24.89
C PHE A 524 -37.74 -40.62 25.69
N ILE A 525 -38.37 -40.72 26.86
CA ILE A 525 -38.52 -41.96 27.60
C ILE A 525 -39.61 -42.74 26.89
N THR A 526 -39.25 -43.83 26.20
CA THR A 526 -40.21 -44.89 25.89
C THR A 526 -39.97 -46.02 26.88
N GLN A 527 -40.83 -46.05 27.90
CA GLN A 527 -41.17 -47.29 28.58
C GLN A 527 -41.76 -48.23 27.54
N GLU A 528 -41.15 -49.38 27.32
CA GLU A 528 -41.85 -50.52 26.75
C GLU A 528 -41.71 -51.72 27.70
N THR A 529 -42.88 -52.14 28.11
CA THR A 529 -43.25 -53.18 29.05
C THR A 529 -42.87 -54.56 28.54
N VAL A 530 -42.28 -55.37 29.41
CA VAL A 530 -42.29 -56.84 29.32
C VAL A 530 -43.70 -57.32 29.64
N PRO A 531 -44.22 -58.32 28.91
CA PRO A 531 -44.91 -59.40 29.59
C PRO A 531 -44.38 -60.78 29.19
N THR A 532 -44.22 -61.60 30.24
CA THR A 532 -43.99 -63.06 30.32
C THR A 532 -42.68 -63.63 29.81
#